data_AF-A0A368F8Y4-F1
#
_entry.id   AF-A0A368F8Y4-F1
#
_cell.length_a   1.000
_cell.length_b   1.000
_cell.length_c   1.000
_cell.angle_alpha   90.00
_cell.angle_beta   90.00
_cell.angle_gamma   90.00
#
_symmetry.space_group_name_H-M   'P 1'
#
loop_
_entity.id
_entity.type
_entity.pdbx_description
1 polymer ?
#
loop_
_entity_poly.entity_id
_entity_poly.type
_entity_poly.pdbx_seq_one_letter_code
_entity_poly.pdbx_strand_id
1 'polypeptide(L)' 'MPQPRPNPGQPMPQPKPNPNCVDNQQCAGLVRTKDFCNSRSFPDSVKQGLCPRSCGFC' A
#
# COMPACT_ATOMS: atom_id res chain seq x y z
N MET A 1 -18.91 -9.57 36.04
CA MET A 1 -19.68 -9.61 34.78
C MET A 1 -18.71 -10.02 33.68
N PRO A 2 -18.85 -11.19 33.03
CA PRO A 2 -17.89 -11.61 32.01
C PRO A 2 -18.12 -10.86 30.70
N GLN A 3 -17.05 -10.32 30.12
CA GLN A 3 -17.03 -9.62 28.83
C GLN A 3 -17.47 -10.57 27.69
N PRO A 4 -18.36 -10.16 26.78
CA PRO A 4 -18.79 -11.01 25.68
C PRO A 4 -17.71 -11.15 24.60
N ARG A 5 -17.58 -12.39 24.11
CA ARG A 5 -16.65 -12.88 23.09
C ARG A 5 -16.72 -12.06 21.78
N PRO A 6 -15.60 -11.82 21.06
CA PRO A 6 -15.64 -11.14 19.78
C PRO A 6 -16.31 -12.01 18.70
N ASN A 7 -17.22 -11.40 17.93
CA ASN A 7 -18.06 -12.03 16.92
C ASN A 7 -17.24 -12.48 15.68
N PRO A 8 -17.46 -13.69 15.13
CA PRO A 8 -16.74 -14.21 13.95
C PRO A 8 -17.34 -13.72 12.62
N GLY A 9 -17.64 -12.41 12.49
CA GLY A 9 -18.40 -11.90 11.35
C GLY A 9 -18.20 -10.44 10.99
N GLN A 10 -17.22 -9.74 11.58
CA GLN A 10 -16.90 -8.40 11.10
C GLN A 10 -16.06 -8.54 9.83
N PRO A 11 -16.50 -7.98 8.67
CA PRO A 11 -15.58 -7.76 7.57
C PRO A 11 -14.47 -6.88 8.14
N MET A 12 -13.26 -7.43 8.19
CA MET A 12 -12.05 -6.68 8.49
C MET A 12 -12.14 -5.38 7.68
N PRO A 13 -12.02 -4.19 8.30
CA PRO A 13 -12.25 -2.94 7.60
C PRO A 13 -11.36 -2.96 6.37
N GLN A 14 -11.99 -3.11 5.20
CA GLN A 14 -11.29 -3.01 3.94
C GLN A 14 -10.63 -1.63 4.00
N PRO A 15 -9.29 -1.55 3.83
CA PRO A 15 -8.63 -0.26 3.85
C PRO A 15 -9.37 0.60 2.84
N LYS A 16 -10.07 1.63 3.33
CA LYS A 16 -10.77 2.60 2.48
C LYS A 16 -9.80 2.98 1.37
N PRO A 17 -10.23 3.05 0.10
CA PRO A 17 -9.35 3.51 -0.97
C PRO A 17 -8.79 4.84 -0.50
N ASN A 18 -7.50 4.88 -0.18
CA ASN A 18 -6.89 6.10 0.35
C ASN A 18 -7.02 7.11 -0.78
N PRO A 19 -7.81 8.19 -0.62
CA PRO A 19 -8.06 9.15 -1.71
C PRO A 19 -6.77 9.86 -2.12
N ASN A 20 -5.76 9.82 -1.24
CA ASN A 20 -4.41 10.25 -1.52
C ASN A 20 -3.63 9.08 -2.10
N CYS A 21 -3.92 8.77 -3.36
CA CYS A 21 -3.03 7.93 -4.13
C CYS A 21 -1.85 8.75 -4.63
N VAL A 22 -0.96 9.03 -3.69
CA VAL A 22 0.17 9.94 -3.85
C VAL A 22 1.45 9.16 -3.63
N ASP A 23 2.42 9.39 -4.51
CA ASP A 23 3.75 8.82 -4.35
C ASP A 23 4.42 9.39 -3.10
N ASN A 24 5.01 8.49 -2.31
CA ASN A 24 5.87 8.82 -1.21
C ASN A 24 7.10 9.62 -1.72
N GLN A 25 7.64 10.53 -0.91
CA GLN A 25 8.86 11.28 -1.28
C GLN A 25 10.02 10.36 -1.66
N GLN A 26 10.11 9.18 -1.04
CA GLN A 26 11.13 8.18 -1.36
C GLN A 26 10.95 7.58 -2.77
N CYS A 27 9.74 7.62 -3.32
CA CYS A 27 9.44 7.17 -4.67
C CYS A 27 10.26 7.91 -5.72
N ALA A 28 10.30 9.25 -5.65
CA ALA A 28 10.97 10.08 -6.65
C ALA A 28 12.46 9.72 -6.80
N GLY A 29 13.11 9.31 -5.71
CA GLY A 29 14.48 8.79 -5.73
C GLY A 29 14.54 7.39 -6.35
N LEU A 30 13.66 6.49 -5.92
CA LEU A 30 13.64 5.07 -6.31
C LEU A 30 13.29 4.85 -7.78
N VAL A 31 12.29 5.55 -8.32
CA VAL A 31 11.92 5.45 -9.75
C VAL A 31 13.02 5.97 -10.65
N ARG A 32 13.79 6.97 -10.20
CA ARG A 32 14.91 7.54 -10.95
C ARG A 32 16.18 6.68 -10.93
N THR A 33 16.44 5.96 -9.84
CA THR A 33 17.71 5.21 -9.70
C THR A 33 17.62 3.75 -10.12
N LYS A 34 16.45 3.09 -10.00
CA LYS A 34 16.42 1.62 -9.98
C LYS A 34 15.25 0.97 -10.69
N ASP A 35 14.53 1.74 -11.50
CA ASP A 35 13.32 1.27 -12.17
C ASP A 35 12.39 0.55 -11.18
N PHE A 36 12.16 1.21 -10.05
CA PHE A 36 11.53 0.62 -8.86
C PHE A 36 10.19 -0.08 -9.18
N CYS A 37 9.43 0.45 -10.13
CA CYS A 37 8.19 -0.13 -10.59
C CYS A 37 8.37 -1.45 -11.35
N ASN A 38 9.38 -1.57 -12.23
CA ASN A 38 9.66 -2.82 -12.95
C ASN A 38 10.63 -3.76 -12.19
N SER A 39 11.25 -3.27 -11.12
CA SER A 39 12.20 -4.04 -10.33
C SER A 39 11.51 -5.21 -9.62
N ARG A 40 12.06 -6.41 -9.79
CA ARG A 40 11.64 -7.61 -9.05
C ARG A 40 12.19 -7.66 -7.63
N SER A 41 13.13 -6.77 -7.29
CA SER A 41 13.70 -6.68 -5.95
C SER A 41 12.72 -6.13 -4.92
N PHE A 42 11.68 -5.41 -5.37
CA PHE A 42 10.68 -4.81 -4.49
C PHE A 42 9.35 -5.56 -4.64
N PRO A 43 8.73 -5.99 -3.53
CA PRO A 43 7.40 -6.59 -3.58
C PRO A 43 6.34 -5.55 -3.91
N ASP A 44 5.23 -6.01 -4.47
CA ASP A 44 4.14 -5.18 -4.96
C ASP A 44 3.57 -4.25 -3.88
N SER A 45 3.41 -4.74 -2.64
CA SER A 45 2.96 -3.92 -1.51
C SER A 45 3.91 -2.76 -1.17
N VAL A 46 5.22 -2.94 -1.37
CA VAL A 46 6.19 -1.85 -1.19
C VAL A 46 6.08 -0.86 -2.35
N LYS A 47 5.80 -1.34 -3.56
CA LYS A 47 5.55 -0.45 -4.71
C LYS A 47 4.27 0.35 -4.54
N GLN A 48 3.21 -0.27 -4.05
CA GLN A 48 1.95 0.40 -3.68
C GLN A 48 2.12 1.35 -2.50
N GLY A 49 3.00 1.06 -1.53
CA GLY A 49 3.23 1.96 -0.39
C GLY A 49 4.13 3.15 -0.71
N LEU A 50 5.07 2.98 -1.64
CA LEU A 50 6.04 4.01 -2.01
C LEU A 50 5.63 4.76 -3.27
N CYS A 51 5.34 4.06 -4.35
CA CYS A 51 5.06 4.63 -5.66
C CYS A 51 3.72 4.17 -6.24
N PRO A 52 2.60 4.26 -5.51
CA PRO A 52 1.33 3.75 -6.03
C PRO A 52 0.92 4.44 -7.33
N ARG A 53 1.21 5.73 -7.50
CA ARG A 53 0.83 6.52 -8.68
C ARG A 53 1.88 6.43 -9.79
N SER A 54 3.16 6.51 -9.43
CA SER A 54 4.26 6.39 -10.39
C SER A 54 4.37 4.98 -10.98
N CYS A 55 3.93 3.95 -10.26
CA CYS A 55 3.88 2.58 -10.76
C CYS A 55 2.51 2.14 -11.31
N GLY A 56 1.48 2.99 -11.26
CA GLY A 56 0.16 2.70 -11.84
C GLY A 56 -0.71 1.72 -11.04
N PHE A 57 -0.49 1.61 -9.73
CA PHE A 57 -1.41 0.89 -8.82
C PHE A 57 -2.68 1.69 -8.53
N CYS A 58 -2.60 2.98 -8.79
CA CYS A 58 -3.66 3.93 -9.05
C CYS A 58 -3.17 4.90 -10.14
#